data_AF-A0A6N6K9B8-F1
#
_entry.id   AF-A0A6N6K9B8-F1
#
_cell.length_a   1.000
_cell.length_b   1.000
_cell.length_c   1.000
_cell.angle_alpha   90.00
_cell.angle_beta   90.00
_cell.angle_gamma   90.00
#
_symmetry.space_group_name_H-M   'P 1'
#
loop_
_entity.id
_entity.type
_entity.pdbx_description
1 polymer ?
#
loop_
_entity_poly.entity_id
_entity_poly.type
_entity_poly.pdbx_seq_one_letter_code
_entity_poly.pdbx_strand_id
1 'polypeptide(L)'
;MKEFEWHIKTILETKITEGKRALIVEGKTDELVFTQLLKKVDPQWETRWVLAEVGGKRNVVEILAAQPTWLGVVDRDEWDNAQISQRQHQLRNLLVLPRFCIENYLVVPSELWHCLPQKQKAKLPEGREEAIHSITVSITENLEQWVQFGALWAIINPLWDELRLLGFNRDLLDPELVVDEQRFRAQCASWHSHLDPLRLWQRYQEKLTAIQAQTNDENLRTIVHGKKFFKAVVTPAFRRLFAIQSAISVEDLFREMPVPADLAFVWQHMDLTPEDN
;
A
#
# COMPACT_ATOMS: atom_id res chain seq x y z
N MET A 1 -9.96 -26.42 5.73
CA MET A 1 -10.44 -25.02 5.61
C MET A 1 -9.24 -24.21 5.16
N LYS A 2 -9.34 -23.57 4.00
CA LYS A 2 -8.30 -22.66 3.52
C LYS A 2 -8.25 -21.43 4.43
N GLU A 3 -7.10 -20.77 4.52
CA GLU A 3 -6.88 -19.64 5.44
C GLU A 3 -7.93 -18.52 5.25
N PHE A 4 -8.24 -18.13 4.01
CA PHE A 4 -9.24 -17.11 3.74
C PHE A 4 -10.66 -17.50 4.19
N GLU A 5 -11.03 -18.79 4.16
CA GLU A 5 -12.33 -19.28 4.63
C GLU A 5 -12.49 -19.08 6.14
N TRP A 6 -11.38 -19.23 6.90
CA TRP A 6 -11.35 -18.96 8.33
C TRP A 6 -11.57 -17.47 8.63
N HIS A 7 -10.97 -16.57 7.84
CA HIS A 7 -11.19 -15.13 7.97
C HIS A 7 -12.66 -14.76 7.72
N ILE A 8 -13.26 -15.28 6.64
CA ILE A 8 -14.69 -15.04 6.34
C ILE A 8 -15.56 -15.48 7.50
N LYS A 9 -15.36 -16.72 7.96
CA LYS A 9 -16.12 -17.29 9.07
C LYS A 9 -15.98 -16.44 10.33
N THR A 10 -14.75 -16.07 10.70
CA THR A 10 -14.48 -15.24 11.88
C THR A 10 -15.20 -13.89 11.79
N ILE A 11 -15.13 -13.20 10.64
CA ILE A 11 -15.78 -11.89 10.47
C ILE A 11 -17.31 -12.03 10.54
N LEU A 12 -17.88 -13.03 9.85
CA LEU A 12 -19.32 -13.29 9.88
C LEU A 12 -19.84 -13.63 11.29
N GLU A 13 -19.11 -14.47 12.04
CA GLU A 13 -19.55 -14.96 13.34
C GLU A 13 -19.30 -13.97 14.48
N THR A 14 -18.22 -13.18 14.40
CA THR A 14 -17.76 -12.36 15.53
C THR A 14 -17.95 -10.85 15.35
N LYS A 15 -18.07 -10.37 14.11
CA LYS A 15 -18.11 -8.93 13.81
C LYS A 15 -19.39 -8.49 13.08
N ILE A 16 -19.87 -9.25 12.10
CA ILE A 16 -21.05 -8.86 11.30
C ILE A 16 -22.32 -9.19 12.07
N THR A 17 -23.02 -8.13 12.49
CA THR A 17 -24.43 -8.20 12.93
C THR A 17 -25.36 -7.93 11.75
N GLU A 18 -26.65 -8.21 11.90
CA GLU A 18 -27.66 -7.98 10.85
C GLU A 18 -27.57 -6.56 10.28
N GLY A 19 -27.52 -6.46 8.94
CA GLY A 19 -27.47 -5.20 8.21
C GLY A 19 -26.08 -4.57 8.00
N LYS A 20 -25.00 -5.10 8.59
CA LYS A 20 -23.63 -4.56 8.38
C LYS A 20 -22.93 -5.17 7.17
N ARG A 21 -22.11 -4.35 6.50
CA ARG A 21 -21.15 -4.76 5.45
C ARG A 21 -19.73 -4.77 6.02
N ALA A 22 -18.79 -5.48 5.37
CA ALA A 22 -17.38 -5.46 5.78
C ALA A 22 -16.51 -4.68 4.79
N LEU A 23 -15.60 -3.89 5.33
CA LEU A 23 -14.40 -3.39 4.68
C LEU A 23 -13.23 -4.23 5.21
N ILE A 24 -12.52 -4.93 4.33
CA ILE A 24 -11.33 -5.71 4.69
C ILE A 24 -10.06 -5.04 4.19
N VAL A 25 -8.98 -5.21 4.93
CA VAL A 25 -7.67 -4.63 4.63
C VAL A 25 -6.56 -5.66 4.82
N GLU A 26 -5.38 -5.38 4.30
CA GLU A 26 -4.29 -6.35 4.31
C GLU A 26 -3.76 -6.67 5.70
N GLY A 27 -3.45 -5.64 6.50
CA GLY A 27 -2.79 -5.84 7.78
C GLY A 27 -3.31 -4.96 8.90
N LYS A 28 -2.76 -5.21 10.09
CA LYS A 28 -3.12 -4.48 11.33
C LYS A 28 -2.86 -2.99 11.27
N THR A 29 -1.81 -2.57 10.56
CA THR A 29 -1.51 -1.15 10.38
C THR A 29 -2.61 -0.48 9.57
N ASP A 30 -3.07 -1.10 8.49
CA ASP A 30 -4.18 -0.61 7.68
C ASP A 30 -5.47 -0.52 8.49
N GLU A 31 -5.82 -1.57 9.24
CA GLU A 31 -7.03 -1.57 10.09
C GLU A 31 -6.99 -0.41 11.10
N LEU A 32 -5.84 -0.20 11.73
CA LEU A 32 -5.65 0.90 12.66
C LEU A 32 -5.78 2.28 11.98
N VAL A 33 -5.17 2.45 10.80
CA VAL A 33 -5.22 3.72 10.06
C VAL A 33 -6.62 4.03 9.57
N PHE A 34 -7.27 3.07 8.92
CA PHE A 34 -8.64 3.22 8.43
C PHE A 34 -9.60 3.48 9.58
N THR A 35 -9.40 2.88 10.76
CA THR A 35 -10.19 3.21 11.97
C THR A 35 -10.08 4.70 12.34
N GLN A 36 -8.87 5.28 12.32
CA GLN A 36 -8.69 6.71 12.66
C GLN A 36 -9.33 7.63 11.60
N LEU A 37 -9.20 7.28 10.31
CA LEU A 37 -9.76 8.07 9.22
C LEU A 37 -11.29 7.99 9.17
N LEU A 38 -11.86 6.78 9.30
CA LEU A 38 -13.31 6.57 9.27
C LEU A 38 -14.03 7.32 10.40
N LYS A 39 -13.43 7.39 11.59
CA LYS A 39 -13.96 8.19 12.71
C LYS A 39 -14.09 9.67 12.40
N LYS A 40 -13.27 10.20 11.49
CA LYS A 40 -13.32 11.60 11.02
C LYS A 40 -14.27 11.78 9.85
N VAL A 41 -14.41 10.75 9.02
CA VAL A 41 -15.31 10.78 7.86
C VAL A 41 -16.77 10.70 8.32
N ASP A 42 -17.09 9.71 9.15
CA ASP A 42 -18.43 9.48 9.71
C ASP A 42 -18.27 8.86 11.10
N PRO A 43 -18.49 9.59 12.21
CA PRO A 43 -18.36 9.07 13.57
C PRO A 43 -19.24 7.85 13.87
N GLN A 44 -20.28 7.59 13.07
CA GLN A 44 -21.20 6.47 13.19
C GLN A 44 -20.96 5.36 12.16
N TRP A 45 -19.83 5.36 11.43
CA TRP A 45 -19.53 4.37 10.40
C TRP A 45 -19.69 2.92 10.88
N GLU A 46 -19.35 2.64 12.14
CA GLU A 46 -19.43 1.32 12.78
C GLU A 46 -20.88 0.79 12.88
N THR A 47 -21.90 1.63 12.71
CA THR A 47 -23.30 1.20 12.68
C THR A 47 -23.64 0.43 11.40
N ARG A 48 -22.97 0.74 10.28
CA ARG A 48 -23.22 0.15 8.95
C ARG A 48 -22.09 -0.76 8.47
N TRP A 49 -20.89 -0.60 9.04
CA TRP A 49 -19.69 -1.25 8.55
C TRP A 49 -18.90 -1.93 9.67
N VAL A 50 -18.18 -2.97 9.26
CA VAL A 50 -17.14 -3.66 10.03
C VAL A 50 -15.82 -3.46 9.31
N LEU A 51 -14.76 -3.16 10.06
CA LEU A 51 -13.39 -3.15 9.54
C LEU A 51 -12.62 -4.38 10.07
N ALA A 52 -11.83 -5.04 9.21
CA ALA A 52 -11.01 -6.17 9.60
C ALA A 52 -9.75 -6.33 8.73
N GLU A 53 -8.61 -6.62 9.37
CA GLU A 53 -7.44 -7.14 8.66
C GLU A 53 -7.60 -8.64 8.35
N VAL A 54 -7.03 -9.08 7.22
CA VAL A 54 -7.15 -10.47 6.76
C VAL A 54 -5.80 -11.10 6.41
N GLY A 55 -4.68 -10.58 6.91
CA GLY A 55 -3.37 -11.21 6.74
C GLY A 55 -2.78 -11.16 5.31
N GLY A 56 -3.08 -10.12 4.54
CA GLY A 56 -2.38 -9.78 3.30
C GLY A 56 -3.25 -9.74 2.04
N LYS A 57 -2.71 -9.12 0.98
CA LYS A 57 -3.36 -8.90 -0.32
C LYS A 57 -4.05 -10.12 -0.92
N ARG A 58 -3.41 -11.29 -0.85
CA ARG A 58 -3.95 -12.52 -1.40
C ARG A 58 -5.29 -12.90 -0.74
N ASN A 59 -5.35 -12.83 0.59
CA ASN A 59 -6.57 -13.14 1.33
C ASN A 59 -7.66 -12.11 1.01
N VAL A 60 -7.33 -10.82 0.87
CA VAL A 60 -8.30 -9.81 0.42
C VAL A 60 -8.93 -10.23 -0.92
N VAL A 61 -8.11 -10.54 -1.93
CA VAL A 61 -8.60 -10.93 -3.26
C VAL A 61 -9.46 -12.21 -3.20
N GLU A 62 -9.01 -13.24 -2.49
CA GLU A 62 -9.74 -14.51 -2.35
C GLU A 62 -11.09 -14.32 -1.62
N ILE A 63 -11.12 -13.46 -0.58
CA ILE A 63 -12.35 -13.15 0.16
C ILE A 63 -13.33 -12.36 -0.69
N LEU A 64 -12.88 -11.33 -1.42
CA LEU A 64 -13.77 -10.50 -2.24
C LEU A 64 -14.43 -11.28 -3.37
N ALA A 65 -13.75 -12.30 -3.91
CA ALA A 65 -14.35 -13.21 -4.88
C ALA A 65 -15.50 -14.04 -4.27
N ALA A 66 -15.40 -14.40 -2.98
CA ALA A 66 -16.42 -15.16 -2.26
C ALA A 66 -17.52 -14.27 -1.64
N GLN A 67 -17.21 -13.00 -1.35
CA GLN A 67 -18.08 -12.04 -0.66
C GLN A 67 -18.24 -10.77 -1.50
N PRO A 68 -19.05 -10.78 -2.58
CA PRO A 68 -19.17 -9.67 -3.52
C PRO A 68 -19.81 -8.39 -2.94
N THR A 69 -20.43 -8.48 -1.76
CA THR A 69 -21.03 -7.33 -1.05
C THR A 69 -20.07 -6.67 -0.05
N TRP A 70 -18.91 -7.27 0.20
CA TRP A 70 -17.85 -6.68 1.02
C TRP A 70 -16.96 -5.82 0.15
N LEU A 71 -16.29 -4.84 0.74
CA LEU A 71 -15.24 -4.06 0.09
C LEU A 71 -13.88 -4.49 0.61
N GLY A 72 -12.84 -4.38 -0.21
CA GLY A 72 -11.47 -4.61 0.26
C GLY A 72 -10.50 -3.59 -0.29
N VAL A 73 -9.60 -3.09 0.56
CA VAL A 73 -8.54 -2.16 0.19
C VAL A 73 -7.19 -2.87 0.22
N VAL A 74 -6.38 -2.64 -0.81
CA VAL A 74 -5.03 -3.19 -0.94
C VAL A 74 -4.02 -2.11 -1.35
N ASP A 75 -2.77 -2.34 -0.97
CA ASP A 75 -1.61 -1.58 -1.38
C ASP A 75 -1.37 -1.70 -2.90
N ARG A 76 -0.77 -0.66 -3.47
CA ARG A 76 -0.42 -0.59 -4.89
C ARG A 76 0.91 -1.27 -5.20
N ASP A 77 1.79 -1.35 -4.21
CA ASP A 77 3.19 -1.76 -4.23
C ASP A 77 3.56 -3.00 -5.07
N GLU A 78 2.66 -3.95 -5.23
CA GLU A 78 2.93 -5.20 -5.94
C GLU A 78 2.51 -5.23 -7.41
N TRP A 79 1.54 -4.39 -7.79
CA TRP A 79 0.86 -4.50 -9.08
C TRP A 79 1.10 -3.28 -9.97
N ASP A 80 1.31 -3.53 -11.26
CA ASP A 80 1.29 -2.47 -12.26
C ASP A 80 -0.15 -2.01 -12.59
N ASN A 81 -0.25 -0.94 -13.39
CA ASN A 81 -1.55 -0.37 -13.77
C ASN A 81 -2.45 -1.33 -14.58
N ALA A 82 -1.85 -2.19 -15.41
CA ALA A 82 -2.60 -3.14 -16.22
C ALA A 82 -3.19 -4.24 -15.32
N GLN A 83 -2.37 -4.76 -14.40
CA GLN A 83 -2.74 -5.73 -13.38
C GLN A 83 -3.84 -5.20 -12.45
N ILE A 84 -3.73 -3.94 -12.00
CA ILE A 84 -4.76 -3.27 -11.20
C ILE A 84 -6.06 -3.17 -11.98
N SER A 85 -6.01 -2.65 -13.21
CA SER A 85 -7.21 -2.46 -14.05
C SER A 85 -7.93 -3.78 -14.31
N GLN A 86 -7.19 -4.85 -14.62
CA GLN A 86 -7.75 -6.18 -14.83
C GLN A 86 -8.42 -6.72 -13.56
N ARG A 87 -7.76 -6.61 -12.40
CA ARG A 87 -8.30 -7.11 -11.12
C ARG A 87 -9.54 -6.33 -10.68
N GLN A 88 -9.55 -5.01 -10.81
CA GLN A 88 -10.71 -4.19 -10.49
C GLN A 88 -11.88 -4.38 -11.48
N HIS A 89 -11.59 -4.81 -12.71
CA HIS A 89 -12.62 -5.24 -13.64
C HIS A 89 -13.28 -6.55 -13.20
N GLN A 90 -12.48 -7.51 -12.71
CA GLN A 90 -12.95 -8.80 -12.22
C GLN A 90 -13.63 -8.72 -10.85
N LEU A 91 -13.11 -7.88 -9.96
CA LEU A 91 -13.57 -7.67 -8.59
C LEU A 91 -13.93 -6.19 -8.43
N ARG A 92 -15.19 -5.85 -8.72
CA ARG A 92 -15.69 -4.46 -8.63
C ARG A 92 -15.62 -3.89 -7.22
N ASN A 93 -15.53 -4.74 -6.22
CA ASN A 93 -15.41 -4.43 -4.81
C ASN A 93 -13.96 -4.36 -4.31
N LEU A 94 -12.97 -4.49 -5.21
CA LEU A 94 -11.55 -4.29 -4.91
C LEU A 94 -11.13 -2.84 -5.12
N LEU A 95 -10.64 -2.23 -4.07
CA LEU A 95 -10.15 -0.87 -4.01
C LEU A 95 -8.61 -0.92 -3.88
N VAL A 96 -7.89 -0.26 -4.79
CA VAL A 96 -6.43 -0.17 -4.71
C VAL A 96 -6.05 1.24 -4.28
N LEU A 97 -5.13 1.36 -3.32
CA LEU A 97 -4.66 2.66 -2.87
C LEU A 97 -4.03 3.45 -4.04
N PRO A 98 -4.24 4.78 -4.09
CA PRO A 98 -3.62 5.62 -5.12
C PRO A 98 -2.11 5.80 -4.89
N ARG A 99 -1.66 5.60 -3.66
CA ARG A 99 -0.26 5.67 -3.22
C ARG A 99 0.35 4.28 -3.14
N PHE A 100 1.68 4.22 -3.00
CA PHE A 100 2.42 2.95 -2.97
C PHE A 100 1.89 2.00 -1.87
N CYS A 101 1.80 2.47 -0.63
CA CYS A 101 1.11 1.82 0.48
C CYS A 101 0.53 2.86 1.46
N ILE A 102 -0.16 2.42 2.51
CA ILE A 102 -0.76 3.35 3.49
C ILE A 102 0.28 4.23 4.21
N GLU A 103 1.51 3.75 4.46
CA GLU A 103 2.54 4.58 5.08
C GLU A 103 3.00 5.76 4.19
N ASN A 104 2.68 5.77 2.90
CA ASN A 104 3.00 6.89 2.00
C ASN A 104 2.19 8.16 2.27
N TYR A 105 1.21 8.13 3.18
CA TYR A 105 0.60 9.35 3.72
C TYR A 105 1.48 10.02 4.80
N LEU A 106 2.52 9.34 5.28
CA LEU A 106 3.42 9.81 6.33
C LEU A 106 4.86 10.06 5.83
N VAL A 107 5.03 10.36 4.54
CA VAL A 107 6.37 10.57 3.96
C VAL A 107 6.51 11.87 3.17
N VAL A 108 5.39 12.53 2.83
CA VAL A 108 5.41 13.83 2.15
C VAL A 108 5.58 14.94 3.20
N PRO A 109 6.61 15.80 3.11
CA PRO A 109 6.90 16.79 4.17
C PRO A 109 5.74 17.73 4.51
N SER A 110 5.04 18.21 3.48
CA SER A 110 3.93 19.16 3.63
C SER A 110 2.71 18.52 4.31
N GLU A 111 2.48 17.23 4.10
CA GLU A 111 1.41 16.45 4.72
C GLU A 111 1.80 16.03 6.14
N LEU A 112 3.06 15.61 6.33
CA LEU A 112 3.63 15.25 7.62
C LEU A 112 3.48 16.37 8.64
N TRP A 113 3.69 17.62 8.24
CA TRP A 113 3.44 18.78 9.10
C TRP A 113 2.05 18.73 9.75
N HIS A 114 1.00 18.39 8.99
CA HIS A 114 -0.36 18.34 9.51
C HIS A 114 -0.57 17.18 10.48
N CYS A 115 0.17 16.08 10.32
CA CYS A 115 0.12 14.89 11.15
C CYS A 115 0.85 15.03 12.50
N LEU A 116 1.62 16.11 12.70
CA LEU A 116 2.37 16.28 13.94
C LEU A 116 1.44 16.76 15.08
N PRO A 117 1.50 16.13 16.26
CA PRO A 117 0.83 16.67 17.44
C PRO A 117 1.42 18.04 17.82
N GLN A 118 0.62 18.86 18.50
CA GLN A 118 0.98 20.26 18.75
C GLN A 118 2.29 20.42 19.55
N LYS A 119 2.59 19.48 20.46
CA LYS A 119 3.86 19.46 21.21
C LYS A 119 5.09 19.30 20.31
N GLN A 120 4.98 18.60 19.20
CA GLN A 120 6.05 18.42 18.22
C GLN A 120 6.11 19.60 17.25
N LYS A 121 4.96 20.13 16.81
CA LYS A 121 4.90 21.36 16.00
C LYS A 121 5.60 22.53 16.70
N ALA A 122 5.44 22.66 18.02
CA ALA A 122 6.09 23.69 18.82
C ALA A 122 7.63 23.57 18.92
N LYS A 123 8.23 22.47 18.45
CA LYS A 123 9.70 22.28 18.40
C LYS A 123 10.30 22.64 17.04
N LEU A 124 9.47 22.91 16.04
CA LEU A 124 9.90 23.32 14.73
C LEU A 124 10.06 24.85 14.66
N PRO A 125 10.79 25.38 13.67
CA PRO A 125 10.86 26.81 13.43
C PRO A 125 9.48 27.46 13.37
N GLU A 126 9.38 28.72 13.81
CA GLU A 126 8.19 29.53 13.60
C GLU A 126 7.96 29.76 12.11
N GLY A 127 6.70 29.74 11.68
CA GLY A 127 6.33 29.81 10.27
C GLY A 127 6.12 28.43 9.65
N ARG A 128 5.00 28.27 8.93
CA ARG A 128 4.60 26.98 8.34
C ARG A 128 5.61 26.51 7.28
N GLU A 129 6.11 27.43 6.47
CA GLU A 129 7.00 27.11 5.35
C GLU A 129 8.37 26.67 5.86
N GLU A 130 8.89 27.36 6.87
CA GLU A 130 10.16 27.05 7.54
C GLU A 130 10.08 25.71 8.27
N ALA A 131 8.97 25.45 8.95
CA ALA A 131 8.72 24.15 9.58
C ALA A 131 8.69 23.02 8.55
N ILE A 132 7.92 23.15 7.47
CA ILE A 132 7.89 22.16 6.38
C ILE A 132 9.28 21.99 5.75
N HIS A 133 10.03 23.07 5.55
CA HIS A 133 11.37 23.03 5.01
C HIS A 133 12.33 22.22 5.91
N SER A 134 12.29 22.43 7.23
CA SER A 134 13.11 21.67 8.18
C SER A 134 12.81 20.16 8.17
N ILE A 135 11.53 19.78 8.00
CA ILE A 135 11.13 18.38 7.80
C ILE A 135 11.70 17.87 6.47
N THR A 136 11.51 18.65 5.40
CA THR A 136 11.95 18.31 4.04
C THR A 136 13.45 17.98 4.02
N VAL A 137 14.30 18.92 4.45
CA VAL A 137 15.76 18.73 4.49
C VAL A 137 16.13 17.47 5.28
N SER A 138 15.44 17.20 6.38
CA SER A 138 15.74 16.07 7.26
C SER A 138 15.38 14.69 6.67
N ILE A 139 14.43 14.63 5.73
CA ILE A 139 13.96 13.35 5.16
C ILE A 139 14.32 13.16 3.69
N THR A 140 14.71 14.22 2.96
CA THR A 140 15.02 14.12 1.52
C THR A 140 16.52 14.05 1.22
N GLU A 141 17.40 14.06 2.22
CA GLU A 141 18.87 14.03 2.04
C GLU A 141 19.35 12.92 1.09
N ASN A 142 18.77 11.72 1.20
CA ASN A 142 19.12 10.57 0.36
C ASN A 142 17.95 10.10 -0.51
N LEU A 143 17.02 10.99 -0.86
CA LEU A 143 15.79 10.61 -1.57
C LEU A 143 16.06 9.90 -2.90
N GLU A 144 17.10 10.31 -3.63
CA GLU A 144 17.45 9.70 -4.92
C GLU A 144 17.72 8.19 -4.80
N GLN A 145 18.40 7.75 -3.74
CA GLN A 145 18.67 6.32 -3.52
C GLN A 145 17.38 5.54 -3.25
N TRP A 146 16.43 6.15 -2.52
CA TRP A 146 15.12 5.57 -2.27
C TRP A 146 14.24 5.51 -3.52
N VAL A 147 14.38 6.51 -4.40
CA VAL A 147 13.76 6.53 -5.72
C VAL A 147 14.31 5.41 -6.60
N GLN A 148 15.62 5.23 -6.66
CA GLN A 148 16.26 4.12 -7.40
C GLN A 148 15.82 2.75 -6.84
N PHE A 149 15.78 2.62 -5.51
CA PHE A 149 15.27 1.41 -4.85
C PHE A 149 13.80 1.12 -5.20
N GLY A 150 12.93 2.14 -5.18
CA GLY A 150 11.53 2.02 -5.58
C GLY A 150 11.36 1.68 -7.07
N ALA A 151 12.18 2.26 -7.95
CA ALA A 151 12.20 1.93 -9.37
C ALA A 151 12.58 0.45 -9.59
N LEU A 152 13.60 -0.05 -8.88
CA LEU A 152 13.97 -1.46 -8.93
C LEU A 152 12.82 -2.35 -8.45
N TRP A 153 12.19 -1.99 -7.33
CA TRP A 153 11.03 -2.72 -6.81
C TRP A 153 9.89 -2.82 -7.84
N ALA A 154 9.55 -1.70 -8.48
CA ALA A 154 8.49 -1.63 -9.48
C ALA A 154 8.76 -2.47 -10.74
N ILE A 155 10.02 -2.84 -11.00
CA ILE A 155 10.38 -3.75 -12.10
C ILE A 155 10.45 -5.19 -11.62
N ILE A 156 11.10 -5.45 -10.50
CA ILE A 156 11.38 -6.81 -10.05
C ILE A 156 10.14 -7.48 -9.44
N ASN A 157 9.33 -6.75 -8.68
CA ASN A 157 8.20 -7.36 -7.98
C ASN A 157 7.16 -7.95 -8.95
N PRO A 158 6.75 -7.27 -10.04
CA PRO A 158 5.87 -7.85 -11.04
C PRO A 158 6.43 -9.10 -11.74
N LEU A 159 7.76 -9.24 -11.87
CA LEU A 159 8.38 -10.42 -12.51
C LEU A 159 8.01 -11.73 -11.82
N TRP A 160 7.82 -11.70 -10.50
CA TRP A 160 7.42 -12.89 -9.76
C TRP A 160 6.05 -13.39 -10.23
N ASP A 161 5.08 -12.48 -10.35
CA ASP A 161 3.74 -12.80 -10.86
C ASP A 161 3.79 -13.21 -12.33
N GLU A 162 4.57 -12.51 -13.16
CA GLU A 162 4.79 -12.87 -14.57
C GLU A 162 5.32 -14.31 -14.68
N LEU A 163 6.34 -14.68 -13.89
CA LEU A 163 6.92 -16.03 -13.89
C LEU A 163 5.93 -17.08 -13.40
N ARG A 164 5.14 -16.79 -12.36
CA ARG A 164 4.11 -17.73 -11.86
C ARG A 164 3.01 -17.97 -12.89
N LEU A 165 2.64 -16.96 -13.67
CA LEU A 165 1.69 -17.12 -14.78
C LEU A 165 2.23 -18.05 -15.87
N LEU A 166 3.55 -18.05 -16.08
CA LEU A 166 4.26 -18.99 -16.95
C LEU A 166 4.50 -20.37 -16.33
N GLY A 167 3.86 -20.66 -15.20
CA GLY A 167 3.96 -21.97 -14.55
C GLY A 167 5.22 -22.17 -13.72
N PHE A 168 6.07 -21.14 -13.53
CA PHE A 168 7.26 -21.25 -12.69
C PHE A 168 6.85 -21.69 -11.27
N ASN A 169 7.53 -22.73 -10.77
CA ASN A 169 7.22 -23.44 -9.52
C ASN A 169 5.87 -24.21 -9.52
N ARG A 170 4.77 -23.60 -9.96
CA ARG A 170 3.42 -24.22 -9.93
C ARG A 170 3.32 -25.48 -10.77
N ASP A 171 3.77 -25.42 -12.02
CA ASP A 171 3.62 -26.54 -12.97
C ASP A 171 4.56 -27.70 -12.60
N LEU A 172 5.62 -27.44 -11.82
CA LEU A 172 6.50 -28.49 -11.28
C LEU A 172 5.84 -29.33 -10.18
N LEU A 173 4.70 -28.88 -9.64
CA LEU A 173 3.95 -29.58 -8.60
C LEU A 173 2.87 -30.50 -9.17
N ASP A 174 2.68 -30.50 -10.49
CA ASP A 174 1.70 -31.36 -11.16
C ASP A 174 2.37 -32.69 -11.58
N PRO A 175 2.03 -33.82 -10.92
CA PRO A 175 2.61 -35.12 -11.23
C PRO A 175 2.15 -35.69 -12.58
N GLU A 176 1.09 -35.13 -13.19
CA GLU A 176 0.58 -35.52 -14.51
C GLU A 176 1.27 -34.76 -15.65
N LEU A 177 2.03 -33.72 -15.32
CA LEU A 177 2.86 -32.97 -16.26
C LEU A 177 4.08 -33.83 -16.64
N VAL A 178 3.88 -34.72 -17.60
CA VAL A 178 5.00 -35.41 -18.28
C VAL A 178 5.73 -34.38 -19.11
N VAL A 179 6.91 -33.98 -18.63
CA VAL A 179 7.82 -33.07 -19.32
C VAL A 179 8.91 -33.90 -19.96
N ASP A 180 8.84 -34.11 -21.28
CA ASP A 180 9.99 -34.62 -22.03
C ASP A 180 11.10 -33.57 -22.12
N GLU A 181 12.28 -33.96 -22.60
CA GLU A 181 13.44 -33.07 -22.67
C GLU A 181 13.12 -31.78 -23.47
N GLN A 182 12.36 -31.90 -24.56
CA GLN A 182 12.04 -30.77 -25.42
C GLN A 182 11.13 -29.76 -24.69
N ARG A 183 10.10 -30.25 -24.00
CA ARG A 183 9.17 -29.43 -23.23
C ARG A 183 9.85 -28.78 -22.03
N PHE A 184 10.77 -29.49 -21.37
CA PHE A 184 11.56 -28.94 -20.27
C PHE A 184 12.43 -27.78 -20.75
N ARG A 185 13.18 -27.98 -21.84
CA ARG A 185 14.01 -26.93 -22.45
C ARG A 185 13.17 -25.72 -22.88
N ALA A 186 11.98 -25.93 -23.43
CA ALA A 186 11.07 -24.85 -23.82
C ALA A 186 10.57 -24.03 -22.62
N GLN A 187 10.19 -24.68 -21.51
CA GLN A 187 9.79 -24.00 -20.28
C GLN A 187 10.96 -23.19 -19.68
N CYS A 188 12.15 -23.79 -19.58
CA CYS A 188 13.35 -23.08 -19.12
C CYS A 188 13.68 -21.86 -20.01
N ALA A 189 13.58 -22.01 -21.34
CA ALA A 189 13.80 -20.90 -22.26
C ALA A 189 12.76 -19.79 -22.09
N SER A 190 11.49 -20.14 -21.85
CA SER A 190 10.43 -19.18 -21.57
C SER A 190 10.73 -18.37 -20.31
N TRP A 191 11.06 -19.02 -19.19
CA TRP A 191 11.42 -18.32 -17.94
C TRP A 191 12.69 -17.48 -18.11
N HIS A 192 13.71 -18.03 -18.77
CA HIS A 192 14.96 -17.31 -19.04
C HIS A 192 14.72 -16.02 -19.84
N SER A 193 13.83 -16.05 -20.83
CA SER A 193 13.53 -14.87 -21.66
C SER A 193 12.91 -13.69 -20.89
N HIS A 194 12.23 -13.98 -19.78
CA HIS A 194 11.68 -12.98 -18.84
C HIS A 194 12.74 -12.47 -17.84
N LEU A 195 13.83 -13.22 -17.65
CA LEU A 195 14.94 -12.90 -16.77
C LEU A 195 16.17 -12.33 -17.50
N ASP A 196 16.04 -12.03 -18.80
CA ASP A 196 17.12 -11.47 -19.60
C ASP A 196 17.64 -10.15 -18.99
N PRO A 197 18.90 -10.11 -18.51
CA PRO A 197 19.45 -8.94 -17.83
C PRO A 197 19.39 -7.67 -18.65
N LEU A 198 19.55 -7.75 -19.98
CA LEU A 198 19.52 -6.57 -20.85
C LEU A 198 18.11 -5.97 -20.93
N ARG A 199 17.09 -6.83 -21.02
CA ARG A 199 15.69 -6.39 -21.02
C ARG A 199 15.29 -5.81 -19.67
N LEU A 200 15.70 -6.45 -18.58
CA LEU A 200 15.43 -5.94 -17.23
C LEU A 200 16.12 -4.60 -16.99
N TRP A 201 17.36 -4.44 -17.44
CA TRP A 201 18.09 -3.18 -17.37
C TRP A 201 17.37 -2.08 -18.17
N GLN A 202 16.92 -2.39 -19.39
CA GLN A 202 16.16 -1.44 -20.19
C GLN A 202 14.85 -1.01 -19.50
N ARG A 203 14.06 -1.97 -18.99
CA ARG A 203 12.83 -1.69 -18.21
C ARG A 203 13.12 -0.78 -17.02
N TYR A 204 14.20 -1.06 -16.29
CA TYR A 204 14.63 -0.25 -15.15
C TYR A 204 15.01 1.17 -15.56
N GLN A 205 15.79 1.34 -16.62
CA GLN A 205 16.18 2.67 -17.11
C GLN A 205 14.98 3.49 -17.57
N GLU A 206 14.08 2.89 -18.36
CA GLU A 206 12.85 3.54 -18.82
C GLU A 206 11.98 3.98 -17.63
N LYS A 207 11.82 3.09 -16.64
CA LYS A 207 11.07 3.39 -15.41
C LYS A 207 11.72 4.50 -14.61
N LEU A 208 13.04 4.46 -14.42
CA LEU A 208 13.78 5.48 -13.68
C LEU A 208 13.70 6.84 -14.37
N THR A 209 13.81 6.91 -15.69
CA THR A 209 13.64 8.16 -16.45
C THR A 209 12.23 8.73 -16.28
N ALA A 210 11.20 7.89 -16.34
CA ALA A 210 9.81 8.33 -16.11
C ALA A 210 9.60 8.88 -14.69
N ILE A 211 10.22 8.25 -13.69
CA ILE A 211 10.16 8.67 -12.27
C ILE A 211 10.94 9.96 -12.02
N GLN A 212 12.12 10.12 -12.62
CA GLN A 212 12.95 11.32 -12.49
C GLN A 212 12.30 12.57 -13.10
N ALA A 213 11.33 12.40 -14.00
CA ALA A 213 10.51 13.50 -14.51
C ALA A 213 9.42 13.98 -13.52
N GLN A 214 9.17 13.23 -12.43
CA GLN A 214 8.19 13.57 -11.40
C GLN A 214 8.78 14.47 -10.32
N THR A 215 7.91 15.13 -9.55
CA THR A 215 8.33 15.88 -8.37
C THR A 215 8.72 14.94 -7.22
N ASN A 216 9.51 15.43 -6.27
CA ASN A 216 9.87 14.66 -5.08
C ASN A 216 8.64 14.21 -4.27
N ASP A 217 7.62 15.06 -4.15
CA ASP A 217 6.37 14.72 -3.46
C ASP A 217 5.64 13.57 -4.16
N GLU A 218 5.61 13.58 -5.50
CA GLU A 218 4.98 12.50 -6.26
C GLU A 218 5.76 11.18 -6.14
N ASN A 219 7.09 11.26 -6.17
CA ASN A 219 7.97 10.11 -5.92
C ASN A 219 7.75 9.53 -4.52
N LEU A 220 7.63 10.39 -3.52
CA LEU A 220 7.33 10.01 -2.14
C LEU A 220 5.95 9.34 -2.01
N ARG A 221 4.95 9.77 -2.81
CA ARG A 221 3.61 9.17 -2.80
C ARG A 221 3.55 7.82 -3.50
N THR A 222 4.18 7.67 -4.65
CA THR A 222 3.88 6.57 -5.59
C THR A 222 5.01 5.60 -5.86
N ILE A 223 6.26 5.97 -5.55
CA ILE A 223 7.45 5.17 -5.91
C ILE A 223 8.20 4.70 -4.67
N VAL A 224 8.38 5.58 -3.69
CA VAL A 224 9.14 5.26 -2.48
C VAL A 224 8.39 4.20 -1.68
N HIS A 225 9.11 3.16 -1.25
CA HIS A 225 8.56 2.12 -0.39
C HIS A 225 8.23 2.69 1.00
N GLY A 226 6.98 3.12 1.19
CA GLY A 226 6.54 3.96 2.32
C GLY A 226 6.91 3.37 3.68
N LYS A 227 6.58 2.10 3.92
CA LYS A 227 6.90 1.41 5.18
C LYS A 227 8.39 1.41 5.53
N LYS A 228 9.26 1.11 4.56
CA LYS A 228 10.71 1.10 4.78
C LYS A 228 11.26 2.51 4.96
N PHE A 229 10.80 3.45 4.15
CA PHE A 229 11.20 4.84 4.21
C PHE A 229 10.79 5.50 5.53
N PHE A 230 9.55 5.29 5.98
CA PHE A 230 9.05 5.80 7.25
C PHE A 230 9.90 5.32 8.43
N LYS A 231 10.24 4.02 8.45
CA LYS A 231 11.05 3.43 9.52
C LYS A 231 12.51 3.87 9.47
N ALA A 232 13.11 3.94 8.28
CA ALA A 232 14.55 4.18 8.11
C ALA A 232 14.93 5.66 8.00
N VAL A 233 13.98 6.52 7.60
CA VAL A 233 14.25 7.94 7.30
C VAL A 233 13.39 8.85 8.18
N VAL A 234 12.06 8.75 8.09
CA VAL A 234 11.15 9.66 8.81
C VAL A 234 11.29 9.50 10.32
N THR A 235 11.31 8.26 10.82
CA THR A 235 11.41 7.98 12.26
C THR A 235 12.72 8.52 12.86
N PRO A 236 13.93 8.23 12.30
CA PRO A 236 15.17 8.85 12.77
C PRO A 236 15.20 10.37 12.62
N ALA A 237 14.67 10.92 11.53
CA ALA A 237 14.58 12.36 11.33
C ALA A 237 13.75 13.03 12.43
N PHE A 238 12.59 12.48 12.76
CA PHE A 238 11.72 12.99 13.83
C PHE A 238 12.34 12.87 15.21
N ARG A 239 13.05 11.76 15.49
CA ARG A 239 13.82 11.63 16.74
C ARG A 239 14.83 12.76 16.92
N ARG A 240 15.54 13.11 15.84
CA ARG A 240 16.50 14.22 15.85
C ARG A 240 15.82 15.58 15.97
N LEU A 241 14.86 15.87 15.08
CA LEU A 241 14.14 17.15 15.04
C LEU A 241 13.44 17.47 16.37
N PHE A 242 12.83 16.46 17.00
CA PHE A 242 12.06 16.66 18.23
C PHE A 242 12.82 16.31 19.50
N ALA A 243 14.09 15.86 19.40
CA ALA A 243 14.87 15.35 20.53
C ALA A 243 14.08 14.34 21.38
N ILE A 244 13.48 13.34 20.73
CA ILE A 244 12.69 12.26 21.38
C ILE A 244 13.38 10.91 21.21
N GLN A 245 13.25 10.04 22.21
CA GLN A 245 13.81 8.70 22.21
C GLN A 245 12.83 7.66 21.63
N SER A 246 11.56 7.72 22.04
CA SER A 246 10.51 6.91 21.45
C SER A 246 10.09 7.45 20.08
N ALA A 247 9.79 6.54 19.16
CA ALA A 247 9.18 6.93 17.89
C ALA A 247 7.75 7.42 18.15
N ILE A 248 7.29 8.40 17.37
CA ILE A 248 5.87 8.73 17.32
C ILE A 248 5.18 7.54 16.63
N SER A 249 4.10 7.04 17.21
CA SER A 249 3.40 5.90 16.63
C SER A 249 2.72 6.31 15.32
N VAL A 250 2.57 5.36 14.39
CA VAL A 250 1.79 5.58 13.16
C VAL A 250 0.35 5.97 13.51
N GLU A 251 -0.22 5.35 14.55
CA GLU A 251 -1.56 5.68 15.05
C GLU A 251 -1.69 7.15 15.42
N ASP A 252 -0.76 7.69 16.23
CA ASP A 252 -0.84 9.08 16.68
C ASP A 252 -0.72 10.05 15.52
N LEU A 253 0.13 9.75 14.52
CA LEU A 253 0.25 10.59 13.33
C LEU A 253 -1.05 10.59 12.50
N PHE A 254 -1.67 9.44 12.29
CA PHE A 254 -2.95 9.35 11.56
C PHE A 254 -4.13 9.91 12.36
N ARG A 255 -4.06 9.89 13.69
CA ARG A 255 -5.04 10.55 14.56
C ARG A 255 -5.03 12.07 14.37
N GLU A 256 -3.90 12.68 14.06
CA GLU A 256 -3.80 14.12 13.75
C GLU A 256 -4.02 14.44 12.26
N MET A 257 -3.77 13.48 11.37
CA MET A 257 -3.85 13.68 9.91
C MET A 257 -5.26 14.08 9.44
N PRO A 258 -5.44 15.18 8.68
CA PRO A 258 -6.71 15.45 7.99
C PRO A 258 -7.10 14.31 7.04
N VAL A 259 -8.39 14.09 6.80
CA VAL A 259 -8.82 13.02 5.87
C VAL A 259 -8.21 13.27 4.48
N PRO A 260 -7.39 12.34 3.94
CA PRO A 260 -6.78 12.54 2.63
C PRO A 260 -7.83 12.53 1.52
N ALA A 261 -7.81 13.55 0.65
CA ALA A 261 -8.77 13.71 -0.43
C ALA A 261 -8.71 12.58 -1.47
N ASP A 262 -7.52 12.03 -1.70
CA ASP A 262 -7.27 10.89 -2.59
C ASP A 262 -7.79 9.55 -2.04
N LEU A 263 -8.25 9.49 -0.77
CA LEU A 263 -9.01 8.36 -0.23
C LEU A 263 -10.52 8.51 -0.34
N ALA A 264 -11.03 9.63 -0.88
CA ALA A 264 -12.47 9.90 -0.98
C ALA A 264 -13.26 8.77 -1.67
N PHE A 265 -12.64 8.10 -2.65
CA PHE A 265 -13.26 6.99 -3.37
C PHE A 265 -13.61 5.81 -2.43
N VAL A 266 -12.84 5.56 -1.37
CA VAL A 266 -13.15 4.50 -0.40
C VAL A 266 -14.44 4.83 0.33
N TRP A 267 -14.57 6.06 0.81
CA TRP A 267 -15.74 6.53 1.55
C TRP A 267 -16.99 6.53 0.67
N GLN A 268 -16.84 6.92 -0.60
CA GLN A 268 -17.90 6.88 -1.60
C GLN A 268 -18.42 5.46 -1.83
N HIS A 269 -17.54 4.46 -1.97
CA HIS A 269 -17.96 3.06 -2.09
C HIS A 269 -18.60 2.52 -0.81
N MET A 270 -18.27 3.12 0.34
CA MET A 270 -18.88 2.80 1.62
C MET A 270 -20.23 3.51 1.86
N ASP A 271 -20.69 4.36 0.93
CA ASP A 271 -21.84 5.23 1.11
C ASP A 271 -21.72 6.10 2.38
N LEU A 272 -20.52 6.60 2.69
CA LEU A 272 -20.26 7.53 3.79
C LEU A 272 -20.20 8.95 3.25
N THR A 273 -20.79 9.89 3.98
CA THR A 273 -20.70 11.32 3.66
C THR A 273 -19.60 11.91 4.52
N PRO A 274 -18.52 12.48 3.97
CA PRO A 274 -17.54 13.19 4.76
C PRO A 274 -18.24 14.33 5.51
N GLU A 275 -18.09 14.40 6.83
CA GLU A 275 -18.41 15.64 7.55
C GLU A 275 -17.49 16.76 7.05
N ASP A 276 -18.04 17.97 6.88
CA ASP A 276 -17.28 19.18 6.59
C ASP A 276 -16.36 19.48 7.80
N ASN A 277 -15.14 18.91 7.79
CA ASN A 277 -14.10 19.12 8.80
C ASN A 277 -13.03 20.09 8.33
#